data_AF-A0A3G8Z9Q0-F1
#
_entry.id   AF-A0A3G8Z9Q0-F1
#
_cell.length_a   1.000
_cell.length_b   1.000
_cell.length_c   1.000
_cell.angle_alpha   90.00
_cell.angle_beta   90.00
_cell.angle_gamma   90.00
#
_symmetry.space_group_name_H-M   'P 1'
#
loop_
_entity.id
_entity.type
_entity.pdbx_description
1 polymer ?
#
loop_
_entity_poly.entity_id
_entity_poly.type
_entity_poly.pdbx_seq_one_letter_code
_entity_poly.pdbx_strand_id
1 'polypeptide(L)' 'MFLTQNAKHIFLNNTMSNEFFPPTEQELEEIIEGLRARLEDDSYQDEWPEINKELTRREIQLHELTIKNNAL' A
#
# COMPACT_ATOMS: atom_id res chain seq x y z
N MET A 1 -16.55 -32.05 -12.80
CA MET A 1 -15.78 -31.04 -13.56
C MET A 1 -15.52 -29.90 -12.60
N PHE A 2 -14.31 -29.81 -12.05
CA PHE A 2 -14.00 -28.89 -10.95
C PHE A 2 -13.75 -27.48 -11.48
N LEU A 3 -14.40 -26.52 -10.83
CA LEU A 3 -14.34 -25.08 -11.09
C LEU A 3 -12.94 -24.55 -10.75
N THR A 4 -12.16 -24.12 -11.74
CA THR A 4 -11.03 -23.21 -11.48
C THR A 4 -11.53 -21.78 -11.66
N GLN A 5 -12.13 -21.22 -10.62
CA GLN A 5 -12.31 -19.78 -10.53
C GLN A 5 -10.92 -19.15 -10.43
N ASN A 6 -10.56 -18.39 -11.46
CA ASN A 6 -9.30 -17.66 -11.55
C ASN A 6 -9.12 -16.76 -10.33
N ALA A 7 -8.11 -17.07 -9.51
CA ALA A 7 -7.66 -16.29 -8.36
C ALA A 7 -6.96 -14.98 -8.78
N LYS A 8 -7.53 -14.25 -9.74
CA LYS A 8 -7.10 -12.89 -10.14
C LYS A 8 -8.02 -11.79 -9.59
N HIS A 9 -8.90 -12.14 -8.66
CA HIS A 9 -9.99 -11.26 -8.20
C HIS A 9 -9.92 -10.93 -6.69
N ILE A 10 -8.72 -10.93 -6.10
CA ILE A 10 -8.56 -10.73 -4.64
C ILE A 10 -7.80 -9.43 -4.27
N PHE A 11 -7.11 -8.75 -5.19
CA PHE A 11 -6.25 -7.61 -4.82
C PHE A 11 -6.56 -6.26 -5.49
N LEU A 12 -7.76 -6.08 -6.05
CA LEU A 12 -8.25 -4.77 -6.52
C LEU A 12 -9.41 -4.20 -5.67
N ASN A 13 -9.79 -4.87 -4.58
CA ASN A 13 -11.00 -4.52 -3.81
C ASN A 13 -10.75 -3.88 -2.44
N ASN A 14 -9.56 -3.36 -2.13
CA ASN A 14 -9.33 -2.71 -0.83
C ASN A 14 -9.01 -1.20 -0.89
N THR A 15 -9.25 -0.54 -2.03
CA THR A 15 -9.05 0.91 -2.15
C THR A 15 -10.34 1.75 -2.06
N MET A 16 -11.51 1.14 -1.91
CA MET A 16 -12.81 1.86 -1.85
C MET A 16 -13.50 1.85 -0.48
N SER A 17 -12.76 1.72 0.63
CA SER A 17 -13.38 1.69 1.96
C SER A 17 -12.59 2.36 3.09
N ASN A 18 -11.77 3.39 2.80
CA ASN A 18 -11.17 4.19 3.88
C ASN A 18 -11.15 5.71 3.64
N GLU A 19 -12.06 6.26 2.83
CA GLU A 19 -12.15 7.72 2.62
C GLU A 19 -12.62 8.51 3.86
N PHE A 20 -13.01 7.84 4.95
CA PHE A 20 -13.54 8.50 6.16
C PHE A 20 -12.50 8.73 7.27
N PHE A 21 -11.39 7.99 7.28
CA PHE A 21 -10.34 8.16 8.29
C PHE A 21 -8.95 8.02 7.65
N PRO A 22 -8.00 8.91 7.99
CA PRO A 22 -6.63 8.72 7.57
C PRO A 22 -6.11 7.37 8.11
N PRO A 23 -5.31 6.63 7.33
CA PRO A 23 -4.61 5.44 7.81
C PRO A 23 -3.85 5.69 9.12
N THR A 24 -3.87 4.70 10.01
CA THR A 24 -3.04 4.68 11.22
C THR A 24 -1.56 4.49 10.90
N GLU A 25 -0.68 4.70 11.88
CA GLU A 25 0.78 4.48 11.75
C GLU A 25 1.09 3.05 11.30
N GLN A 26 0.51 2.06 11.99
CA GLN A 26 0.67 0.64 11.68
C GLN A 26 0.15 0.29 10.27
N GLU A 27 -1.02 0.79 9.89
CA GLU A 27 -1.54 0.55 8.53
C GLU A 27 -0.64 1.17 7.45
N LEU A 28 -0.02 2.32 7.72
CA LEU A 28 0.93 2.93 6.79
C LEU A 28 2.21 2.08 6.68
N GLU A 29 2.73 1.56 7.79
CA GLU A 29 3.88 0.65 7.79
C GLU A 29 3.59 -0.62 6.97
N GLU A 30 2.44 -1.26 7.19
CA GLU A 30 2.02 -2.46 6.45
C GLU A 30 1.89 -2.17 4.93
N ILE A 31 1.35 -1.01 4.57
CA ILE A 31 1.25 -0.58 3.17
C ILE A 31 2.65 -0.35 2.58
N ILE A 32 3.55 0.31 3.29
CA ILE A 32 4.92 0.59 2.86
C ILE A 32 5.70 -0.71 2.65
N GLU A 33 5.61 -1.66 3.57
CA GLU A 33 6.25 -2.98 3.43
C GLU A 33 5.72 -3.72 2.20
N GLY A 34 4.41 -3.71 1.97
CA GLY A 34 3.81 -4.31 0.78
C GLY A 34 4.27 -3.67 -0.53
N LEU A 35 4.46 -2.35 -0.54
CA LEU A 35 4.99 -1.63 -1.71
C LEU A 35 6.47 -1.95 -1.95
N ARG A 36 7.29 -2.03 -0.89
CA ARG A 36 8.71 -2.42 -1.00
C ARG A 36 8.87 -3.84 -1.52
N ALA A 37 8.06 -4.79 -1.02
CA ALA A 37 8.09 -6.17 -1.50
C ALA A 37 7.79 -6.28 -3.02
N ARG A 38 6.90 -5.43 -3.54
CA ARG A 38 6.60 -5.40 -4.99
C ARG A 38 7.72 -4.78 -5.83
N LEU A 39 8.52 -3.88 -5.26
CA LEU A 39 9.71 -3.34 -5.94
C LEU A 39 10.86 -4.35 -6.02
N GLU A 40 10.81 -5.42 -5.22
CA GLU A 40 11.75 -6.54 -5.29
C GLU A 40 11.29 -7.67 -6.22
N ASP A 41 10.04 -7.59 -6.70
CA ASP A 41 9.43 -8.59 -7.58
C ASP A 41 9.36 -8.09 -9.02
N ASP A 42 10.17 -8.70 -9.89
CA ASP A 42 10.25 -8.39 -11.32
C ASP A 42 8.91 -8.54 -12.05
N SER A 43 7.94 -9.30 -11.50
CA SER A 43 6.59 -9.40 -12.10
C SER A 43 5.80 -8.09 -12.08
N TYR A 44 6.23 -7.12 -11.27
CA TYR A 44 5.66 -5.77 -11.18
C TYR A 44 6.52 -4.71 -11.86
N GLN A 45 7.56 -5.08 -12.63
CA GLN A 45 8.53 -4.12 -13.18
C GLN A 45 7.89 -2.98 -13.99
N ASP A 46 6.84 -3.27 -14.75
CA ASP A 46 6.09 -2.28 -15.53
C ASP A 46 5.35 -1.27 -14.64
N GLU A 47 5.03 -1.65 -13.41
CA GLU A 47 4.30 -0.85 -12.42
C GLU A 47 5.22 -0.14 -11.41
N TRP A 48 6.52 -0.45 -11.41
CA TRP A 48 7.50 0.15 -10.48
C TRP A 48 7.46 1.68 -10.41
N PRO A 49 7.28 2.44 -11.51
CA PRO A 49 7.18 3.90 -11.42
C PRO A 49 5.99 4.37 -10.56
N GLU A 50 4.83 3.73 -10.68
CA GLU A 50 3.64 4.05 -9.89
C GLU A 50 3.76 3.54 -8.46
N ILE A 51 4.33 2.34 -8.26
CA ILE A 51 4.62 1.80 -6.93
C ILE A 51 5.58 2.72 -6.16
N ASN A 52 6.64 3.21 -6.80
CA ASN A 52 7.58 4.16 -6.19
C ASN A 52 6.92 5.49 -5.82
N LYS A 53 6.06 6.00 -6.69
CA LYS A 53 5.30 7.24 -6.43
C LYS A 53 4.38 7.08 -5.21
N GLU A 54 3.66 5.96 -5.13
CA GLU A 54 2.78 5.68 -4.00
C GLU A 54 3.60 5.43 -2.72
N LEU A 55 4.71 4.69 -2.80
CA LEU A 55 5.63 4.47 -1.67
C LEU A 55 6.12 5.81 -1.10
N THR A 56 6.58 6.71 -1.96
CA THR A 56 7.04 8.05 -1.56
C THR A 56 5.93 8.81 -0.84
N ARG A 57 4.69 8.77 -1.37
CA ARG A 57 3.54 9.41 -0.74
C ARG A 57 3.24 8.85 0.65
N ARG A 58 3.31 7.54 0.83
CA ARG A 58 3.03 6.87 2.12
C ARG A 58 4.14 7.12 3.14
N GLU A 59 5.39 7.13 2.71
CA GLU A 59 6.53 7.48 3.58
C GLU A 59 6.45 8.93 4.09
N ILE A 60 6.05 9.88 3.23
CA ILE A 60 5.77 11.27 3.65
C ILE A 60 4.62 11.29 4.66
N GLN A 61 3.53 10.59 4.38
CA GLN A 61 2.37 10.54 5.27
C GLN A 61 2.72 9.97 6.65
N LEU A 62 3.53 8.90 6.69
CA LEU A 62 4.04 8.30 7.93
C LEU A 62 4.90 9.31 8.69
N HIS A 63 5.84 9.98 8.01
CA HIS A 63 6.70 10.98 8.62
C HIS A 63 5.91 12.15 9.23
N GLU A 64 4.90 12.65 8.52
CA GLU A 64 4.01 13.71 9.04
C GLU A 64 3.23 13.25 10.28
N LEU A 65 2.79 11.99 10.32
CA LEU A 65 2.08 11.42 11.45
C LEU A 65 2.99 11.28 12.68
N THR A 66 4.21 10.77 12.50
CA THR A 66 5.21 10.67 13.56
C THR A 66 5.58 12.05 14.13
N ILE A 67 5.74 13.08 13.28
CA ILE A 67 5.98 14.46 13.74
C ILE A 67 4.80 14.96 14.59
N LYS A 68 3.56 14.76 14.14
CA LYS A 68 2.37 15.20 14.88
C LYS A 68 2.26 14.51 16.24
N ASN A 69 2.55 13.21 16.31
CA ASN A 69 2.52 12.45 17.55
C ASN A 69 3.61 12.90 18.55
N ASN A 70 4.78 13.28 18.06
CA ASN A 70 5.90 13.74 18.90
C ASN A 70 5.80 15.23 19.31
N ALA A 71 4.94 16.01 18.68
CA ALA A 71 4.71 17.42 18.99
C ALA A 71 3.62 17.64 20.07
N LEU A 72 2.94 16.57 20.48
CA LEU A 72 1.91 16.52 21.52
C LEU A 72 2.47 15.97 22.84
#